data_AF-A0A453PNN8-F1
#
_entry.id   AF-A0A453PNN8-F1
#
_cell.length_a   1.000
_cell.length_b   1.000
_cell.length_c   1.000
_cell.angle_alpha   90.00
_cell.angle_beta   90.00
_cell.angle_gamma   90.00
#
_symmetry.space_group_name_H-M   'P 1'
#
loop_
_entity.id
_entity.type
_entity.pdbx_description
1 polymer ?
#
loop_
_entity_poly.entity_id
_entity_poly.type
_entity_poly.pdbx_seq_one_letter_code
_entity_poly.pdbx_strand_id
1 'polypeptide(L)'
;MEHTCRFTVTLFLDFYRSRDDSLESNPRRLRPGKVSPRLTVPSHIQRPPYVNSRQRPQMNDGPEIHDEKGIECMRASGKLAAQVLKFAGTLVNPGITTDEIDKAVHQMIIDNGAYPSPLGYCGFPKSVCTSVNECICHGIPDSRPLEDGDIINIDVTVYLNGYHGDTSATFLCGDVDDEAKKLVQVTKESLDKAISICAPGVEINRIGRTIQDHADKFKYGVVQQFVGHGVGKVFHAEPAVLHFREQ
;
A
#
# COMPACT_ATOMS: atom_id res chain seq x y z
N MET A 1 -0.21 -5.53 22.65
CA MET A 1 0.88 -4.92 21.88
C MET A 1 0.55 -5.07 20.40
N GLU A 2 -0.32 -4.20 19.87
CA GLU A 2 -0.51 -4.07 18.42
C GLU A 2 0.24 -2.80 18.01
N HIS A 3 1.53 -2.95 17.69
CA HIS A 3 2.34 -1.83 17.24
C HIS A 3 2.10 -1.60 15.74
N THR A 4 1.60 -0.41 15.43
CA THR A 4 1.27 0.15 14.13
C THR A 4 2.52 0.47 13.32
N CYS A 5 3.03 -0.53 12.61
CA CYS A 5 3.82 -0.36 11.38
C CYS A 5 3.55 -1.60 10.53
N ARG A 6 2.69 -1.49 9.50
CA ARG A 6 2.39 -2.61 8.61
C ARG A 6 3.24 -2.45 7.37
N PHE A 7 4.13 -3.40 7.14
CA PHE A 7 4.83 -3.53 5.86
C PHE A 7 3.85 -3.96 4.78
N THR A 8 4.01 -3.48 3.56
CA THR A 8 3.30 -3.99 2.39
C THR A 8 4.19 -5.04 1.72
N VAL A 9 3.72 -6.28 1.62
CA VAL A 9 4.40 -7.34 0.87
C VAL A 9 3.64 -7.57 -0.42
N THR A 10 4.35 -7.60 -1.56
CA THR A 10 3.76 -7.94 -2.86
C THR A 10 4.42 -9.20 -3.41
N LEU A 11 3.62 -10.26 -3.55
CA LEU A 11 4.00 -11.49 -4.25
C LEU A 11 3.39 -11.52 -5.65
N PHE A 12 4.01 -12.28 -6.55
CA PHE A 12 3.47 -12.54 -7.88
C PHE A 12 3.61 -14.03 -8.24
N LEU A 13 2.84 -14.50 -9.22
CA LEU A 13 2.92 -15.88 -9.69
C LEU A 13 4.23 -16.10 -10.47
N ASP A 14 5.06 -17.03 -10.03
CA ASP A 14 6.38 -17.32 -10.64
C ASP A 14 6.30 -18.31 -11.82
N PHE A 15 5.10 -18.62 -12.30
CA PHE A 15 4.97 -19.38 -13.54
C PHE A 15 5.18 -18.49 -14.76
N TYR A 16 6.29 -18.73 -15.45
CA TYR A 16 6.35 -18.72 -16.91
C TYR A 16 4.98 -19.17 -17.44
N ARG A 17 4.14 -18.21 -17.86
CA ARG A 17 2.97 -18.52 -18.68
C ARG A 17 3.50 -19.35 -19.85
N SER A 18 3.12 -20.62 -19.90
CA SER A 18 3.30 -21.41 -21.10
C SER A 18 2.55 -20.70 -22.23
N ARG A 19 3.31 -20.28 -23.25
CA ARG A 19 2.97 -20.22 -24.67
C ARG A 19 1.70 -19.43 -25.07
N ASP A 20 1.91 -18.48 -25.98
CA ASP A 20 0.91 -18.04 -26.97
C ASP A 20 -0.19 -17.06 -26.52
N ASP A 21 0.17 -16.06 -25.70
CA ASP A 21 -0.61 -14.82 -25.55
C ASP A 21 0.25 -13.68 -26.11
N SER A 22 -0.04 -13.21 -27.32
CA SER A 22 0.51 -11.93 -27.75
C SER A 22 -0.02 -10.85 -26.80
N LEU A 23 0.89 -10.15 -26.10
CA LEU A 23 0.56 -9.14 -25.07
C LEU A 23 -0.43 -8.05 -25.55
N GLU A 24 -0.60 -7.91 -26.86
CA GLU A 24 -1.49 -6.94 -27.49
C GLU A 24 -2.96 -7.39 -27.63
N SER A 25 -3.24 -8.70 -27.60
CA SER A 25 -4.57 -9.25 -27.91
C SER A 25 -5.40 -9.66 -26.70
N ASN A 26 -4.85 -9.65 -25.48
CA ASN A 26 -5.59 -10.02 -24.28
C ASN A 26 -6.59 -8.91 -23.88
N PRO A 27 -7.92 -9.14 -24.00
CA PRO A 27 -8.94 -8.14 -23.68
C PRO A 27 -9.01 -7.82 -22.18
N ARG A 28 -8.44 -8.67 -21.31
CA ARG A 28 -8.39 -8.48 -19.86
C ARG A 28 -7.17 -7.70 -19.37
N ARG A 29 -6.27 -7.29 -20.28
CA ARG A 29 -5.08 -6.53 -19.90
C ARG A 29 -5.49 -5.17 -19.33
N LEU A 30 -4.93 -4.82 -18.19
CA LEU A 30 -5.20 -3.55 -17.53
C LEU A 30 -4.78 -2.37 -18.42
N ARG A 31 -5.67 -1.38 -18.53
CA ARG A 31 -5.42 -0.13 -19.25
C ARG A 31 -5.80 1.04 -18.33
N PRO A 32 -5.03 2.15 -18.35
CA PRO A 32 -5.42 3.35 -17.63
C PRO A 32 -6.75 3.90 -18.13
N GLY A 33 -7.65 4.21 -17.19
CA GLY A 33 -8.86 4.98 -17.41
C GLY A 33 -8.59 6.48 -17.40
N LYS A 34 -9.68 7.26 -17.35
CA LYS A 34 -9.60 8.73 -17.21
C LYS A 34 -9.38 9.10 -15.75
N VAL A 35 -8.33 9.87 -15.48
CA VAL A 35 -8.04 10.41 -14.15
C VAL A 35 -8.85 11.69 -13.94
N SER A 36 -9.66 11.75 -12.88
CA SER A 36 -10.43 12.96 -12.52
C SER A 36 -9.53 14.02 -11.87
N PRO A 37 -9.91 15.31 -11.85
CA PRO A 37 -9.13 16.38 -11.22
C PRO A 37 -8.78 16.07 -9.75
N ARG A 38 -7.67 16.64 -9.28
CA ARG A 38 -7.25 16.50 -7.88
C ARG A 38 -8.33 17.02 -6.93
N LEU A 39 -8.62 16.24 -5.89
CA LEU A 39 -9.50 16.62 -4.79
C LEU A 39 -8.87 17.68 -3.88
N THR A 40 -9.70 18.55 -3.31
CA THR A 40 -9.26 19.67 -2.47
C THR A 40 -9.23 19.27 -0.99
N VAL A 41 -8.20 19.73 -0.29
CA VAL A 41 -8.08 19.55 1.16
C VAL A 41 -8.38 20.88 1.85
N PRO A 42 -9.31 20.95 2.82
CA PRO A 42 -9.59 22.15 3.60
C PRO A 42 -8.34 22.81 4.21
N SER A 43 -8.32 24.14 4.31
CA SER A 43 -7.14 24.89 4.79
C SER A 43 -6.75 24.55 6.23
N HIS A 44 -7.72 24.21 7.09
CA HIS A 44 -7.50 23.88 8.51
C HIS A 44 -6.80 22.52 8.75
N ILE A 45 -6.76 21.63 7.76
CA ILE A 45 -6.04 20.36 7.88
C ILE A 45 -4.54 20.60 7.77
N GLN A 46 -3.80 20.06 8.73
CA GLN A 46 -2.34 20.13 8.74
C GLN A 46 -1.78 19.40 7.51
N ARG A 47 -0.94 20.08 6.73
CA ARG A 47 -0.31 19.52 5.53
C ARG A 47 1.11 19.05 5.83
N PRO A 48 1.55 17.92 5.25
CA PRO A 48 2.94 17.52 5.33
C PRO A 48 3.84 18.46 4.49
N PRO A 49 5.16 18.54 4.80
CA PRO A 49 6.05 19.55 4.24
C PRO A 49 6.15 19.57 2.70
N TYR A 50 5.99 18.41 2.05
CA TYR A 50 6.14 18.29 0.59
C TYR A 50 5.02 18.94 -0.20
N VAL A 51 3.83 19.15 0.38
CA VAL A 51 2.68 19.74 -0.33
C VAL A 51 2.97 21.19 -0.76
N ASN A 52 3.79 21.89 0.02
CA ASN A 52 4.16 23.29 -0.24
C ASN A 52 5.55 23.42 -0.88
N SER A 53 6.22 22.30 -1.17
CA SER A 53 7.58 22.29 -1.67
C SER A 53 7.65 21.91 -3.15
N ARG A 54 8.57 22.52 -3.89
CA ARG A 54 8.97 22.07 -5.22
C ARG A 54 10.08 21.02 -5.16
N GLN A 55 10.67 20.81 -3.98
CA GLN A 55 11.74 19.85 -3.78
C GLN A 55 11.14 18.47 -3.46
N ARG A 56 11.86 17.43 -3.88
CA ARG A 56 11.51 16.07 -3.48
C ARG A 56 11.66 15.94 -1.94
N PRO A 57 10.75 15.22 -1.28
CA PRO A 57 10.91 14.86 0.13
C PRO A 57 12.27 14.20 0.34
N GLN A 58 13.04 14.66 1.33
CA GLN A 58 14.28 14.03 1.72
C GLN A 58 14.00 12.86 2.67
N MET A 59 14.79 11.80 2.56
CA MET A 59 14.83 10.75 3.58
C MET A 59 15.64 11.25 4.78
N ASN A 60 15.29 10.78 5.97
CA ASN A 60 16.07 11.08 7.18
C ASN A 60 17.41 10.33 7.18
N ASP A 61 18.40 10.89 7.87
CA ASP A 61 19.69 10.24 8.14
C ASP A 61 19.52 9.13 9.19
N GLY A 62 19.09 7.96 8.75
CA GLY A 62 18.95 6.75 9.57
C GLY A 62 17.57 6.55 10.22
N PRO A 63 17.38 5.44 10.95
CA PRO A 63 16.10 5.08 11.56
C PRO A 63 15.64 6.10 12.60
N GLU A 64 14.37 6.51 12.53
CA GLU A 64 13.76 7.38 13.55
C GLU A 64 13.49 6.59 14.83
N ILE A 65 14.03 7.05 15.96
CA ILE A 65 13.69 6.52 17.29
C ILE A 65 12.69 7.47 17.94
N HIS A 66 11.45 7.01 18.13
CA HIS A 66 10.38 7.83 18.70
C HIS A 66 10.42 7.85 20.24
N ASP A 67 10.15 9.03 20.80
CA ASP A 67 9.80 9.21 22.21
C ASP A 67 8.34 8.78 22.46
N GLU A 68 7.88 8.87 23.72
CA GLU A 68 6.52 8.47 24.11
C GLU A 68 5.45 9.21 23.29
N LYS A 69 5.61 10.52 23.11
CA LYS A 69 4.70 11.35 22.31
C LYS A 69 4.68 10.92 20.85
N GLY A 70 5.85 10.67 20.25
CA GLY A 70 5.95 10.17 18.88
C GLY A 70 5.25 8.82 18.70
N ILE A 71 5.41 7.91 19.67
CA ILE A 71 4.73 6.62 19.66
C ILE A 71 3.20 6.81 19.74
N GLU A 72 2.70 7.72 20.56
CA GLU A 72 1.26 8.03 20.64
C GLU A 72 0.71 8.59 19.32
N CYS A 73 1.44 9.50 18.68
CA CYS A 73 1.06 10.01 17.36
C CYS A 73 1.06 8.90 16.30
N MET A 74 2.10 8.05 16.27
CA MET A 74 2.16 6.91 15.35
C MET A 74 1.01 5.92 15.56
N ARG A 75 0.61 5.66 16.80
CA ARG A 75 -0.57 4.84 17.11
C ARG A 75 -1.85 5.46 16.58
N ALA A 76 -2.02 6.78 16.75
CA ALA A 76 -3.19 7.49 16.25
C ALA A 76 -3.26 7.46 14.71
N SER A 77 -2.17 7.82 14.03
CA SER A 77 -2.10 7.81 12.56
C SER A 77 -2.28 6.40 11.99
N GLY A 78 -1.60 5.40 12.55
CA GLY A 78 -1.73 4.01 12.11
C GLY A 78 -3.12 3.43 12.36
N LYS A 79 -3.77 3.78 13.47
CA LYS A 79 -5.15 3.38 13.74
C LYS A 79 -6.11 3.97 12.72
N LEU A 80 -5.98 5.26 12.39
CA LEU A 80 -6.81 5.90 11.39
C LEU A 80 -6.58 5.28 10.00
N ALA A 81 -5.33 5.06 9.59
CA ALA A 81 -5.02 4.40 8.31
C ALA A 81 -5.68 3.01 8.22
N ALA A 82 -5.62 2.21 9.28
CA ALA A 82 -6.27 0.91 9.33
C ALA A 82 -7.81 1.00 9.26
N GLN A 83 -8.42 2.01 9.90
CA GLN A 83 -9.87 2.25 9.81
C GLN A 83 -10.30 2.65 8.39
N VAL A 84 -9.53 3.53 7.75
CA VAL A 84 -9.76 3.96 6.37
C VAL A 84 -9.59 2.80 5.40
N LEU A 85 -8.55 1.98 5.55
CA LEU A 85 -8.35 0.78 4.73
C LEU A 85 -9.50 -0.21 4.89
N LYS A 86 -9.96 -0.44 6.13
CA LYS A 86 -11.12 -1.32 6.39
C LYS A 86 -12.38 -0.78 5.70
N PHE A 87 -12.62 0.53 5.77
CA PHE A 87 -13.74 1.17 5.08
C PHE A 87 -13.61 1.03 3.56
N ALA A 88 -12.45 1.32 2.99
CA ALA A 88 -12.19 1.18 1.55
C ALA A 88 -12.50 -0.23 1.04
N GLY A 89 -12.10 -1.26 1.81
CA GLY A 89 -12.42 -2.65 1.52
C GLY A 89 -13.92 -2.96 1.42
N THR A 90 -14.78 -2.25 2.16
CA THR A 90 -16.25 -2.43 2.07
C THR A 90 -16.86 -1.92 0.77
N LEU A 91 -16.13 -1.05 0.06
CA LEU A 91 -16.57 -0.46 -1.20
C LEU A 91 -16.28 -1.37 -2.39
N VAL A 92 -15.33 -2.29 -2.27
CA VAL A 92 -14.87 -3.19 -3.35
C VAL A 92 -16.00 -4.11 -3.79
N ASN A 93 -16.59 -3.80 -4.94
CA ASN A 93 -17.64 -4.59 -5.59
C ASN A 93 -17.56 -4.39 -7.11
N PRO A 94 -18.02 -5.36 -7.92
CA PRO A 94 -18.07 -5.20 -9.37
C PRO A 94 -18.83 -3.93 -9.77
N GLY A 95 -18.27 -3.17 -10.70
CA GLY A 95 -18.84 -1.93 -11.24
C GLY A 95 -18.36 -0.65 -10.57
N ILE A 96 -17.86 -0.67 -9.32
CA ILE A 96 -17.32 0.54 -8.67
C ILE A 96 -16.02 0.95 -9.36
N THR A 97 -15.82 2.25 -9.58
CA THR A 97 -14.55 2.74 -10.12
C THR A 97 -13.51 2.96 -9.03
N THR A 98 -12.23 2.86 -9.38
CA THR A 98 -11.16 3.17 -8.42
C THR A 98 -11.18 4.65 -8.01
N ASP A 99 -11.61 5.56 -8.90
CA ASP A 99 -11.84 6.98 -8.59
C ASP A 99 -12.97 7.22 -7.56
N GLU A 100 -14.02 6.39 -7.56
CA GLU A 100 -15.06 6.44 -6.52
C GLU A 100 -14.53 5.98 -5.16
N ILE A 101 -13.69 4.95 -5.13
CA ILE A 101 -12.98 4.52 -3.92
C ILE A 101 -12.07 5.64 -3.40
N ASP A 102 -11.29 6.30 -4.26
CA ASP A 102 -10.43 7.44 -3.89
C ASP A 102 -11.23 8.59 -3.28
N LYS A 103 -12.37 8.96 -3.86
CA LYS A 103 -13.24 10.02 -3.33
C LYS A 103 -13.76 9.69 -1.94
N ALA A 104 -14.22 8.45 -1.73
CA ALA A 104 -14.74 8.02 -0.43
C ALA A 104 -13.63 7.96 0.63
N VAL A 105 -12.46 7.42 0.28
CA VAL A 105 -11.27 7.37 1.15
C VAL A 105 -10.79 8.78 1.49
N HIS A 106 -10.70 9.66 0.48
CA HIS A 106 -10.36 11.06 0.68
C HIS A 106 -11.29 11.70 1.70
N GLN A 107 -12.59 11.61 1.50
CA GLN A 107 -13.57 12.23 2.40
C GLN A 107 -13.44 11.70 3.83
N MET A 108 -13.31 10.40 4.02
CA MET A 108 -13.12 9.83 5.37
C MET A 108 -11.85 10.34 6.05
N ILE A 109 -10.74 10.49 5.31
CA ILE A 109 -9.50 11.03 5.85
C ILE A 109 -9.69 12.49 6.30
N ILE A 110 -10.35 13.30 5.47
CA ILE A 110 -10.66 14.72 5.75
C ILE A 110 -11.57 14.85 6.97
N ASP A 111 -12.63 14.04 7.05
CA ASP A 111 -13.59 14.04 8.17
C ASP A 111 -12.93 13.68 9.51
N ASN A 112 -11.80 12.97 9.47
CA ASN A 112 -10.99 12.64 10.65
C ASN A 112 -9.83 13.62 10.89
N GLY A 113 -9.84 14.78 10.20
CA GLY A 113 -8.86 15.86 10.40
C GLY A 113 -7.45 15.54 9.92
N ALA A 114 -7.29 14.52 9.08
CA ALA A 114 -6.00 14.07 8.56
C ALA A 114 -5.81 14.48 7.09
N TYR A 115 -4.56 14.45 6.64
CA TYR A 115 -4.21 14.68 5.24
C TYR A 115 -3.95 13.34 4.52
N PRO A 116 -4.50 13.10 3.32
CA PRO A 116 -4.21 11.91 2.53
C PRO A 116 -2.79 11.99 1.98
N SER A 117 -1.87 11.24 2.57
CA SER A 117 -0.44 11.47 2.37
C SER A 117 0.02 11.30 0.91
N PRO A 118 -0.48 10.34 0.11
CA PRO A 118 -0.10 10.23 -1.30
C PRO A 118 -0.41 11.49 -2.11
N LEU A 119 -1.41 12.28 -1.71
CA LEU A 119 -1.83 13.46 -2.46
C LEU A 119 -0.70 14.51 -2.51
N GLY A 120 -0.18 14.77 -3.71
CA GLY A 120 0.91 15.73 -3.88
C GLY A 120 2.31 15.15 -3.68
N TYR A 121 2.43 13.96 -3.12
CA TYR A 121 3.71 13.31 -2.89
C TYR A 121 4.40 13.01 -4.23
N CYS A 122 5.53 13.66 -4.51
CA CYS A 122 6.23 13.56 -5.80
C CYS A 122 5.33 13.80 -7.03
N GLY A 123 4.27 14.61 -6.88
CA GLY A 123 3.31 14.89 -7.95
C GLY A 123 2.18 13.87 -8.09
N PHE A 124 2.07 12.86 -7.21
CA PHE A 124 1.01 11.86 -7.27
C PHE A 124 -0.39 12.52 -7.17
N PRO A 125 -1.33 12.19 -8.09
CA PRO A 125 -2.52 13.00 -8.29
C PRO A 125 -3.69 12.68 -7.34
N LYS A 126 -3.64 11.54 -6.64
CA LYS A 126 -4.75 10.95 -5.88
C LYS A 126 -4.42 10.78 -4.40
N SER A 127 -5.42 10.38 -3.63
CA SER A 127 -5.38 10.32 -2.16
C SER A 127 -5.00 8.94 -1.64
N VAL A 128 -5.13 7.92 -2.48
CA VAL A 128 -4.89 6.50 -2.21
C VAL A 128 -4.31 5.84 -3.47
N CYS A 129 -3.59 4.74 -3.34
CA CYS A 129 -3.23 3.90 -4.50
C CYS A 129 -4.23 2.74 -4.63
N THR A 130 -4.61 2.41 -5.87
CA THR A 130 -5.49 1.28 -6.20
C THR A 130 -4.85 0.43 -7.30
N SER A 131 -4.32 -0.71 -6.91
CA SER A 131 -3.50 -1.58 -7.75
C SER A 131 -4.24 -2.86 -8.07
N VAL A 132 -4.82 -2.90 -9.28
CA VAL A 132 -5.65 -4.01 -9.76
C VAL A 132 -4.80 -5.03 -10.52
N ASN A 133 -5.02 -6.33 -10.25
CA ASN A 133 -4.44 -7.47 -10.97
C ASN A 133 -2.91 -7.37 -11.17
N GLU A 134 -2.42 -7.21 -12.41
CA GLU A 134 -0.98 -7.13 -12.72
C GLU A 134 -0.31 -5.83 -12.27
N CYS A 135 -1.07 -4.84 -11.79
CA CYS A 135 -0.52 -3.63 -11.20
C CYS A 135 0.08 -3.94 -9.82
N ILE A 136 1.41 -3.96 -9.74
CA ILE A 136 2.17 -4.32 -8.52
C ILE A 136 1.87 -3.37 -7.35
N CYS A 137 2.02 -2.06 -7.57
CA CYS A 137 1.79 -1.01 -6.58
C CYS A 137 1.60 0.34 -7.29
N HIS A 138 1.21 1.37 -6.54
CA HIS A 138 1.08 2.76 -7.02
C HIS A 138 0.12 2.95 -8.21
N GLY A 139 -0.89 2.08 -8.36
CA GLY A 139 -1.96 2.30 -9.32
C GLY A 139 -2.69 3.60 -9.01
N ILE A 140 -2.88 4.45 -10.02
CA ILE A 140 -3.58 5.74 -9.88
C ILE A 140 -5.09 5.48 -10.01
N PRO A 141 -5.90 5.84 -9.00
CA PRO A 141 -7.34 5.83 -9.12
C PRO A 141 -7.85 6.56 -10.37
N ASP A 142 -8.69 5.90 -11.15
CA ASP A 142 -9.21 6.35 -12.43
C ASP A 142 -10.64 5.85 -12.71
N SER A 143 -11.15 6.12 -13.90
CA SER A 143 -12.50 5.77 -14.31
C SER A 143 -12.72 4.28 -14.62
N ARG A 144 -11.75 3.39 -14.41
CA ARG A 144 -11.93 1.95 -14.66
C ARG A 144 -12.87 1.36 -13.59
N PRO A 145 -14.01 0.75 -13.98
CA PRO A 145 -14.82 -0.04 -13.07
C PRO A 145 -14.09 -1.35 -12.71
N LEU A 146 -14.22 -1.79 -11.46
CA LEU A 146 -13.78 -3.13 -11.07
C LEU A 146 -14.66 -4.18 -11.74
N GLU A 147 -14.04 -5.26 -12.19
CA GLU A 147 -14.71 -6.39 -12.81
C GLU A 147 -14.89 -7.53 -11.78
N ASP A 148 -15.89 -8.36 -12.00
CA ASP A 148 -16.06 -9.60 -11.23
C ASP A 148 -14.84 -10.51 -11.48
N GLY A 149 -14.22 -10.98 -10.39
CA GLY A 149 -12.99 -11.75 -10.42
C GLY A 149 -11.70 -10.94 -10.28
N ASP A 150 -11.75 -9.61 -10.26
CA ASP A 150 -10.57 -8.77 -9.99
C ASP A 150 -10.05 -8.98 -8.56
N ILE A 151 -8.73 -8.86 -8.39
CA ILE A 151 -8.13 -8.54 -7.09
C ILE A 151 -7.60 -7.10 -7.11
N ILE A 152 -7.77 -6.39 -5.99
CA ILE A 152 -7.34 -4.99 -5.86
C ILE A 152 -6.60 -4.77 -4.55
N ASN A 153 -5.35 -4.33 -4.63
CA ASN A 153 -4.66 -3.74 -3.49
C ASN A 153 -5.07 -2.27 -3.33
N ILE A 154 -5.44 -1.89 -2.10
CA ILE A 154 -5.68 -0.50 -1.73
C ILE A 154 -4.62 -0.12 -0.69
N ASP A 155 -3.85 0.92 -0.98
CA ASP A 155 -2.74 1.40 -0.16
C ASP A 155 -3.05 2.77 0.44
N VAL A 156 -3.19 2.80 1.76
CA VAL A 156 -3.70 3.95 2.52
C VAL A 156 -2.61 4.48 3.42
N THR A 157 -2.25 5.74 3.18
CA THR A 157 -1.38 6.51 4.08
C THR A 157 -2.03 7.82 4.50
N VAL A 158 -2.11 8.07 5.80
CA VAL A 158 -2.69 9.29 6.39
C VAL A 158 -1.64 10.08 7.15
N TYR A 159 -1.74 11.41 7.16
CA TYR A 159 -0.89 12.29 7.95
C TYR A 159 -1.75 13.00 9.00
N LEU A 160 -1.52 12.65 10.26
CA LEU A 160 -2.28 13.12 11.40
C LEU A 160 -1.30 13.50 12.53
N ASN A 161 -1.54 14.63 13.19
CA ASN A 161 -0.73 15.11 14.32
C ASN A 161 0.78 15.21 14.02
N GLY A 162 1.15 15.44 12.75
CA GLY A 162 2.54 15.51 12.33
C GLY A 162 3.19 14.19 11.92
N TYR A 163 2.46 13.07 11.91
CA TYR A 163 2.98 11.73 11.66
C TYR A 163 2.17 10.98 10.59
N HIS A 164 2.87 10.22 9.77
CA HIS A 164 2.29 9.32 8.78
C HIS A 164 1.91 7.97 9.41
N GLY A 165 0.76 7.42 9.02
CA GLY A 165 0.36 6.05 9.29
C GLY A 165 0.06 5.36 7.98
N ASP A 166 0.67 4.21 7.75
CA ASP A 166 0.70 3.53 6.45
C ASP A 166 0.28 2.06 6.55
N THR A 167 -0.57 1.61 5.62
CA THR A 167 -1.01 0.22 5.50
C THR A 167 -1.72 -0.02 4.18
N SER A 168 -1.56 -1.23 3.64
CA SER A 168 -2.34 -1.72 2.50
C SER A 168 -2.96 -3.10 2.77
N ALA A 169 -3.90 -3.50 1.92
CA ALA A 169 -4.38 -4.87 1.81
C ALA A 169 -4.94 -5.13 0.41
N THR A 170 -4.88 -6.40 -0.01
CA THR A 170 -5.52 -6.86 -1.24
C THR A 170 -6.91 -7.43 -0.94
N PHE A 171 -7.91 -6.95 -1.67
CA PHE A 171 -9.32 -7.32 -1.57
C PHE A 171 -9.75 -8.11 -2.80
N LEU A 172 -10.75 -8.98 -2.61
CA LEU A 172 -11.37 -9.78 -3.65
C LEU A 172 -12.62 -9.04 -4.17
N CYS A 173 -12.75 -8.88 -5.48
CA CYS A 173 -13.91 -8.25 -6.11
C CYS A 173 -14.83 -9.32 -6.70
N GLY A 174 -15.96 -9.57 -6.04
CA GLY A 174 -16.91 -10.58 -6.50
C GLY A 174 -16.38 -12.02 -6.38
N ASP A 175 -16.64 -12.87 -7.39
CA ASP A 175 -16.18 -14.27 -7.39
C ASP A 175 -14.81 -14.43 -8.04
N VAL A 176 -13.78 -14.30 -7.22
CA VAL A 176 -12.37 -14.47 -7.62
C VAL A 176 -12.00 -15.95 -7.72
N ASP A 177 -11.18 -16.35 -8.69
CA ASP A 177 -10.72 -17.73 -8.81
C ASP A 177 -9.83 -18.20 -7.63
N ASP A 178 -9.68 -19.52 -7.48
CA ASP A 178 -8.93 -20.11 -6.38
C ASP A 178 -7.43 -19.77 -6.41
N GLU A 179 -6.86 -19.52 -7.59
CA GLU A 179 -5.44 -19.18 -7.75
C GLU A 179 -5.16 -17.78 -7.21
N ALA A 180 -5.98 -16.79 -7.58
CA ALA A 180 -5.90 -15.44 -7.07
C ALA A 180 -6.26 -15.36 -5.58
N LYS A 181 -7.28 -16.09 -5.11
CA LYS A 181 -7.57 -16.25 -3.68
C LYS A 181 -6.34 -16.79 -2.92
N LYS A 182 -5.65 -17.79 -3.48
CA LYS A 182 -4.44 -18.36 -2.88
C LYS A 182 -3.27 -17.37 -2.86
N LEU A 183 -3.06 -16.61 -3.93
CA LEU A 183 -2.03 -15.57 -3.99
C LEU A 183 -2.24 -14.52 -2.89
N VAL A 184 -3.46 -14.01 -2.74
CA VAL A 184 -3.81 -13.03 -1.70
C VAL A 184 -3.57 -13.62 -0.31
N GLN A 185 -4.00 -14.86 -0.08
CA GLN A 185 -3.78 -15.55 1.20
C GLN A 185 -2.29 -15.70 1.52
N VAL A 186 -1.48 -16.22 0.60
CA VAL A 186 -0.04 -16.47 0.84
C VAL A 186 0.73 -15.16 1.02
N THR A 187 0.33 -14.10 0.31
CA THR A 187 0.89 -12.74 0.50
C THR A 187 0.65 -12.25 1.92
N LYS A 188 -0.59 -12.41 2.42
CA LYS A 188 -0.95 -12.06 3.80
C LYS A 188 -0.20 -12.89 4.83
N GLU A 189 -0.11 -14.20 4.63
CA GLU A 189 0.66 -15.10 5.50
C GLU A 189 2.15 -14.75 5.55
N SER A 190 2.73 -14.35 4.42
CA SER A 190 4.15 -13.92 4.34
C SER A 190 4.38 -12.68 5.20
N LEU A 191 3.49 -11.69 5.09
CA LEU A 191 3.52 -10.49 5.92
C LEU A 191 3.38 -10.84 7.42
N ASP A 192 2.42 -11.67 7.78
CA ASP A 192 2.18 -12.02 9.18
C ASP A 192 3.37 -12.78 9.80
N LYS A 193 4.01 -13.67 9.02
CA LYS A 193 5.24 -14.35 9.42
C LYS A 193 6.40 -13.38 9.61
N ALA A 194 6.58 -12.43 8.69
CA ALA A 194 7.61 -11.40 8.82
C ALA A 194 7.40 -10.53 10.07
N ILE A 195 6.16 -10.09 10.33
CA ILE A 195 5.84 -9.32 11.53
C ILE A 195 6.13 -10.13 12.80
N SER A 196 5.83 -11.43 12.81
CA SER A 196 5.99 -12.29 13.99
C SER A 196 7.44 -12.43 14.49
N ILE A 197 8.43 -12.17 13.62
CA ILE A 197 9.84 -12.26 13.97
C ILE A 197 10.45 -10.90 14.38
N CYS A 198 9.73 -9.79 14.23
CA CYS A 198 10.24 -8.46 14.53
C CYS A 198 10.39 -8.25 16.04
N ALA A 199 11.64 -8.10 16.50
CA ALA A 199 11.99 -7.84 17.89
C ALA A 199 13.36 -7.15 17.99
N PRO A 200 13.69 -6.50 19.13
CA PRO A 200 15.03 -5.97 19.35
C PRO A 200 16.13 -7.03 19.12
N GLY A 201 17.18 -6.67 18.38
CA GLY A 201 18.30 -7.56 18.06
C GLY A 201 18.09 -8.47 16.84
N VAL A 202 16.91 -8.47 16.21
CA VAL A 202 16.68 -9.19 14.95
C VAL A 202 17.18 -8.36 13.77
N GLU A 203 18.02 -8.96 12.93
CA GLU A 203 18.53 -8.31 11.72
C GLU A 203 17.39 -8.03 10.72
N ILE A 204 17.41 -6.85 10.10
CA ILE A 204 16.37 -6.42 9.15
C ILE A 204 16.27 -7.38 7.95
N ASN A 205 17.38 -7.92 7.46
CA ASN A 205 17.40 -8.87 6.34
C ASN A 205 16.62 -10.18 6.62
N ARG A 206 16.33 -10.50 7.90
CA ARG A 206 15.51 -11.67 8.25
C ARG A 206 14.06 -11.50 7.83
N ILE A 207 13.58 -10.27 7.69
CA ILE A 207 12.25 -9.98 7.15
C ILE A 207 12.14 -10.53 5.73
N GLY A 208 13.03 -10.11 4.83
CA GLY A 208 13.05 -10.57 3.45
C GLY A 208 13.30 -12.07 3.29
N ARG A 209 14.18 -12.66 4.13
CA ARG A 209 14.36 -14.12 4.20
C ARG A 209 13.06 -14.84 4.55
N THR A 210 12.36 -14.38 5.58
CA THR A 210 11.11 -15.00 6.05
C THR A 210 10.00 -14.93 5.01
N ILE A 211 9.89 -13.81 4.29
CA ILE A 211 8.91 -13.63 3.21
C ILE A 211 9.22 -14.58 2.05
N GLN A 212 10.45 -14.53 1.52
CA GLN A 212 10.86 -15.37 0.39
C GLN A 212 10.73 -16.87 0.72
N ASP A 213 11.14 -17.30 1.90
CA ASP A 213 11.06 -18.72 2.31
C ASP A 213 9.60 -19.21 2.41
N HIS A 214 8.62 -18.32 2.66
CA HIS A 214 7.21 -18.69 2.60
C HIS A 214 6.69 -18.69 1.16
N ALA A 215 7.01 -17.67 0.37
CA ALA A 215 6.60 -17.56 -1.03
C ALA A 215 7.12 -18.72 -1.89
N ASP A 216 8.38 -19.13 -1.70
CA ASP A 216 9.03 -20.23 -2.43
C ASP A 216 8.25 -21.56 -2.31
N LYS A 217 7.62 -21.82 -1.15
CA LYS A 217 6.83 -23.05 -0.92
C LYS A 217 5.61 -23.14 -1.82
N PHE A 218 5.12 -22.00 -2.30
CA PHE A 218 3.98 -21.88 -3.21
C PHE A 218 4.41 -21.56 -4.63
N LYS A 219 5.74 -21.49 -4.90
CA LYS A 219 6.30 -21.12 -6.21
C LYS A 219 5.81 -19.73 -6.66
N TYR A 220 5.81 -18.78 -5.73
CA TYR A 220 5.53 -17.37 -5.99
C TYR A 220 6.83 -16.57 -5.93
N GLY A 221 6.94 -15.56 -6.79
CA GLY A 221 8.04 -14.61 -6.81
C GLY A 221 7.79 -13.45 -5.85
N VAL A 222 8.88 -12.79 -5.47
CA VAL A 222 8.87 -11.58 -4.61
C VAL A 222 9.39 -10.39 -5.40
N VAL A 223 8.62 -9.30 -5.41
CA VAL A 223 8.99 -8.07 -6.12
C VAL A 223 10.25 -7.46 -5.49
N GLN A 224 11.21 -7.06 -6.33
CA GLN A 224 12.52 -6.53 -5.88
C GLN A 224 12.65 -5.01 -6.07
N GLN A 225 11.83 -4.41 -6.94
CA GLN A 225 11.89 -2.99 -7.29
C GLN A 225 11.28 -2.09 -6.20
N PHE A 226 10.50 -2.66 -5.28
CA PHE A 226 9.86 -1.96 -4.17
C PHE A 226 10.17 -2.65 -2.85
N VAL A 227 10.38 -1.84 -1.82
CA VAL A 227 10.86 -2.24 -0.50
C VAL A 227 9.99 -1.59 0.57
N GLY A 228 9.99 -2.16 1.77
CA GLY A 228 9.46 -1.48 2.94
C GLY A 228 10.36 -0.32 3.34
N HIS A 229 9.86 0.55 4.21
CA HIS A 229 10.57 1.74 4.67
C HIS A 229 10.22 2.06 6.13
N GLY A 230 11.07 2.86 6.77
CA GLY A 230 10.68 3.60 7.96
C GLY A 230 9.54 4.57 7.63
N VAL A 231 8.64 4.78 8.58
CA VAL A 231 7.52 5.72 8.48
C VAL A 231 7.35 6.43 9.82
N GLY A 232 7.12 7.74 9.78
CA GLY A 232 7.12 8.57 10.97
C GLY A 232 6.69 9.99 10.65
N LYS A 233 7.52 10.97 11.05
CA LYS A 233 7.35 12.36 10.59
C LYS A 233 7.60 12.51 9.09
N VAL A 234 8.43 11.60 8.55
CA VAL A 234 8.71 11.47 7.13
C VAL A 234 7.97 10.25 6.60
N PHE A 235 7.38 10.39 5.41
CA PHE A 235 6.58 9.33 4.78
C PHE A 235 7.45 8.09 4.49
N HIS A 236 8.54 8.27 3.74
CA HIS A 236 9.51 7.22 3.43
C HIS A 236 10.85 7.59 4.09
N ALA A 237 11.26 6.86 5.11
CA ALA A 237 12.50 7.05 5.86
C ALA A 237 13.31 5.75 5.90
N GLU A 238 14.55 5.84 6.37
CA GLU A 238 15.32 4.66 6.73
C GLU A 238 14.66 3.91 7.91
N PRO A 239 14.84 2.58 8.03
CA PRO A 239 15.60 1.73 7.12
C PRO A 239 14.79 1.34 5.87
N ALA A 240 15.45 1.19 4.72
CA ALA A 240 14.92 0.37 3.64
C ALA A 240 14.81 -1.11 4.08
N VAL A 241 13.68 -1.76 3.83
CA VAL A 241 13.42 -3.15 4.24
C VAL A 241 13.14 -4.02 3.02
N LEU A 242 14.12 -4.82 2.63
CA LEU A 242 13.98 -5.74 1.50
C LEU A 242 12.97 -6.86 1.81
N HIS A 243 12.15 -7.21 0.83
CA HIS A 243 11.16 -8.30 0.95
C HIS A 243 11.71 -9.65 0.50
N PHE A 244 12.88 -9.68 -0.12
CA PHE A 244 13.52 -10.87 -0.67
C PHE A 244 14.81 -11.21 0.09
N ARG A 245 15.35 -12.41 -0.15
CA ARG A 245 16.67 -12.80 0.37
C ARG A 245 17.76 -11.97 -0.28
N GLU A 246 18.45 -11.17 0.52
CA GLU A 246 19.75 -10.61 0.14
C GLU A 246 20.75 -11.77 0.01
N GLN A 247 21.41 -11.87 -1.16
CA GLN A 247 22.41 -12.91 -1.45
C GLN A 247 23.68 -12.68 -0.64
#